data_AF-A6M3J0-F1
#
_entry.id   AF-A6M3J0-F1
#
_cell.length_a   1.000
_cell.length_b   1.000
_cell.length_c   1.000
_cell.angle_alpha   90.00
_cell.angle_beta   90.00
_cell.angle_gamma   90.00
#
_symmetry.space_group_name_H-M   'P 1'
#
loop_
_entity.id
_entity.type
_entity.pdbx_description
1 polymer ?
#
loop_
_entity_poly.entity_id
_entity_poly.type
_entity_poly.pdbx_seq_one_letter_code
_entity_poly.pdbx_strand_id
1 'polypeptide(L)'
;MNIQPLFKVQKKYNDSLSINEELDSHKLRVRKNLEFEISLGALASETNCFSYLLKKSRPVNISAIFDKYITCISQVLTLGIDHKYTDLIAVSMAPNDYCLSDQFLNLYIDINDLIAFPSIDHYLTLFEDLLSLGLTLGFSESQIQNQFIKDLDNLVIL
;
A
#
# COMPACT_ATOMS: atom_id res chain seq x y z
N MET A 1 -2.97 -10.19 10.35
CA MET A 1 -3.59 -8.89 10.63
C MET A 1 -5.06 -8.87 10.23
N ASN A 2 -5.95 -8.35 11.08
CA ASN A 2 -7.36 -8.10 10.72
C ASN A 2 -7.46 -6.83 9.86
N ILE A 3 -8.02 -6.94 8.64
CA ILE A 3 -8.05 -5.84 7.66
C ILE A 3 -9.45 -5.28 7.42
N GLN A 4 -10.51 -5.87 7.98
CA GLN A 4 -11.87 -5.35 7.85
C GLN A 4 -12.04 -3.90 8.34
N PRO A 5 -11.45 -3.50 9.48
CA PRO A 5 -11.50 -2.10 9.90
C PRO A 5 -10.86 -1.15 8.88
N LEU A 6 -9.75 -1.57 8.27
CA LEU A 6 -9.02 -0.76 7.29
C LEU A 6 -9.85 -0.55 6.02
N PHE A 7 -10.48 -1.60 5.47
CA PHE A 7 -11.39 -1.45 4.33
C PHE A 7 -12.53 -0.47 4.62
N LYS A 8 -13.09 -0.48 5.83
CA LYS A 8 -14.16 0.45 6.21
C LYS A 8 -13.70 1.90 6.18
N VAL A 9 -12.51 2.19 6.71
CA VAL A 9 -11.92 3.54 6.69
C VAL A 9 -11.59 3.94 5.26
N GLN A 10 -10.91 3.06 4.52
CA GLN A 10 -10.51 3.33 3.15
C GLN A 10 -11.70 3.60 2.24
N LYS A 11 -12.79 2.83 2.38
CA LYS A 11 -14.01 3.07 1.60
C LYS A 11 -14.57 4.46 1.84
N LYS A 12 -14.63 4.92 3.10
CA LYS A 12 -15.07 6.29 3.42
C LYS A 12 -14.14 7.35 2.81
N TYR A 13 -12.83 7.13 2.90
CA TYR A 13 -11.86 8.01 2.26
C TYR A 13 -12.09 8.07 0.74
N ASN A 14 -12.18 6.93 0.07
CA ASN A 14 -12.42 6.83 -1.37
C ASN A 14 -13.73 7.51 -1.78
N ASP A 15 -14.81 7.30 -1.01
CA ASP A 15 -16.12 7.93 -1.25
C ASP A 15 -16.09 9.46 -1.05
N SER A 16 -15.12 9.99 -0.31
CA SER A 16 -14.94 11.45 -0.11
C SER A 16 -14.14 12.14 -1.21
N LEU A 17 -13.49 11.38 -2.11
CA LEU A 17 -12.66 11.94 -3.17
C LEU A 17 -13.52 12.48 -4.32
N SER A 18 -13.25 13.71 -4.73
CA SER A 18 -13.79 14.28 -5.96
C SER A 18 -13.06 13.73 -7.18
N ILE A 19 -13.62 12.71 -7.82
CA ILE A 19 -13.05 12.09 -9.02
C ILE A 19 -13.41 12.92 -10.25
N ASN A 20 -12.43 13.10 -11.16
CA ASN A 20 -12.68 13.77 -12.44
C ASN A 20 -13.70 12.97 -13.28
N GLU A 21 -14.86 13.56 -13.51
CA GLU A 21 -15.99 12.97 -14.24
C GLU A 21 -15.70 12.66 -15.72
N GLU A 22 -14.65 13.25 -16.30
CA GLU A 22 -14.21 12.96 -17.68
C GLU A 22 -13.46 11.62 -17.81
N LEU A 23 -13.09 11.00 -16.69
CA LEU A 23 -12.41 9.71 -16.68
C LEU A 23 -13.41 8.58 -16.83
N ASP A 24 -13.34 7.90 -17.96
CA ASP A 24 -13.96 6.59 -18.10
C ASP A 24 -13.32 5.56 -17.13
N SER A 25 -14.04 4.46 -16.91
CA SER A 25 -13.64 3.41 -15.97
C SER A 25 -12.28 2.79 -16.29
N HIS A 26 -11.89 2.74 -17.57
CA HIS A 26 -10.58 2.25 -17.98
C HIS A 26 -9.48 3.22 -17.56
N LYS A 27 -9.60 4.51 -17.89
CA LYS A 27 -8.62 5.54 -17.51
C LYS A 27 -8.47 5.66 -16.00
N LEU A 28 -9.59 5.59 -15.26
CA LEU A 28 -9.56 5.64 -13.80
C LEU A 28 -8.77 4.45 -13.22
N ARG A 29 -9.05 3.23 -13.70
CA ARG A 29 -8.32 2.03 -13.27
C ARG A 29 -6.82 2.13 -13.57
N VAL A 30 -6.45 2.52 -14.79
CA VAL A 30 -5.03 2.68 -15.16
C VAL A 30 -4.34 3.73 -14.28
N ARG A 31 -5.01 4.83 -13.94
CA ARG A 31 -4.46 5.86 -13.04
C ARG A 31 -4.24 5.35 -11.63
N LYS A 32 -5.19 4.60 -11.05
CA LYS A 32 -5.04 3.99 -9.72
C LYS A 32 -3.90 2.98 -9.67
N ASN A 33 -3.75 2.16 -10.72
CA ASN A 33 -2.62 1.24 -10.84
C ASN A 33 -1.28 2.00 -10.87
N LEU A 34 -1.19 3.07 -11.67
CA LEU A 34 0.00 3.91 -11.74
C LEU A 34 0.27 4.65 -10.42
N GLU A 35 -0.77 5.09 -9.72
CA GLU A 35 -0.64 5.74 -8.41
C GLU A 35 -0.01 4.81 -7.37
N PHE A 36 -0.35 3.52 -7.39
CA PHE A 36 0.30 2.52 -6.53
C PHE A 36 1.79 2.37 -6.87
N GLU A 37 2.13 2.15 -8.15
CA GLU A 37 3.53 2.09 -8.63
C GLU A 37 4.37 3.30 -8.19
N ILE A 38 3.80 4.52 -8.35
CA ILE A 38 4.43 5.77 -7.91
C ILE A 38 4.60 5.81 -6.38
N SER A 39 3.58 5.39 -5.64
CA SER A 39 3.61 5.37 -4.17
C SER A 39 4.67 4.41 -3.64
N LEU A 40 4.76 3.21 -4.24
CA LEU A 40 5.77 2.22 -3.90
C LEU A 40 7.19 2.73 -4.22
N GLY A 41 7.36 3.39 -5.37
CA GLY A 41 8.64 4.01 -5.73
C GLY A 41 9.04 5.16 -4.81
N ALA A 42 8.06 5.96 -4.37
CA ALA A 42 8.29 7.00 -3.39
C ALA A 42 8.74 6.42 -2.04
N LEU A 43 8.13 5.31 -1.60
CA LEU A 43 8.54 4.60 -0.39
C LEU A 43 9.96 4.04 -0.54
N ALA A 44 10.27 3.33 -1.63
CA ALA A 44 11.61 2.80 -1.91
C ALA A 44 12.67 3.92 -1.89
N SER A 45 12.37 5.05 -2.52
CA SER A 45 13.24 6.22 -2.55
C SER A 45 13.51 6.80 -1.15
N GLU A 46 12.51 6.81 -0.26
CA GLU A 46 12.64 7.29 1.12
C GLU A 46 13.58 6.41 1.96
N THR A 47 13.58 5.09 1.71
CA THR A 47 14.45 4.14 2.42
C THR A 47 15.92 4.22 2.00
N ASN A 48 16.20 4.75 0.80
CA ASN A 48 17.51 4.69 0.12
C ASN A 48 18.05 3.27 -0.14
N CYS A 49 17.20 2.23 -0.09
CA CYS A 49 17.65 0.84 -0.31
C CYS A 49 18.21 0.60 -1.71
N PHE A 50 17.82 1.44 -2.68
CA PHE A 50 18.33 1.39 -4.06
C PHE A 50 19.78 1.88 -4.21
N SER A 51 20.31 2.64 -3.24
CA SER A 51 21.60 3.30 -3.37
C SER A 51 22.76 2.30 -3.20
N TYR A 52 23.52 2.07 -4.28
CA TYR A 52 24.76 1.29 -4.27
C TYR A 52 26.02 2.15 -4.02
N LEU A 53 25.84 3.44 -3.74
CA LEU A 53 26.93 4.39 -3.52
C LEU A 53 27.36 4.43 -2.05
N LEU A 54 28.67 4.55 -1.80
CA LEU A 54 29.27 4.65 -0.46
C LEU A 54 28.74 5.85 0.34
N LYS A 55 28.52 6.98 -0.34
CA LYS A 55 27.99 8.19 0.28
C LYS A 55 26.47 8.13 0.23
N LYS A 56 25.82 8.07 1.40
CA LYS A 56 24.36 8.18 1.50
C LYS A 56 23.90 9.52 0.91
N SER A 57 22.94 9.46 0.01
CA SER A 57 22.36 10.61 -0.70
C SER A 57 21.59 11.55 0.24
N ARG A 58 20.91 11.00 1.25
CA ARG A 58 20.09 11.73 2.23
C ARG A 58 19.95 10.94 3.54
N PRO A 59 19.73 11.61 4.68
CA PRO A 59 19.38 10.91 5.93
C PRO A 59 18.02 10.21 5.77
N VAL A 60 17.89 9.05 6.41
CA VAL A 60 16.64 8.29 6.47
C VAL A 60 15.72 8.92 7.52
N ASN A 61 14.46 9.16 7.16
CA ASN A 61 13.43 9.65 8.07
C ASN A 61 12.34 8.58 8.24
N ILE A 62 12.35 7.91 9.39
CA ILE A 62 11.41 6.80 9.67
C ILE A 62 9.94 7.25 9.66
N SER A 63 9.64 8.49 10.07
CA SER A 63 8.28 9.02 10.02
C SER A 63 7.81 9.17 8.58
N ALA A 64 8.67 9.70 7.71
CA ALA A 64 8.36 9.84 6.28
C ALA A 64 8.23 8.48 5.59
N ILE A 65 9.02 7.47 5.99
CA ILE A 65 8.85 6.09 5.52
C ILE A 65 7.48 5.56 5.94
N PHE A 66 7.10 5.74 7.21
CA PHE A 66 5.82 5.25 7.72
C PHE A 66 4.64 5.88 6.97
N ASP A 67 4.65 7.21 6.77
CA ASP A 67 3.59 7.90 6.03
C ASP A 67 3.45 7.35 4.60
N LYS A 68 4.57 7.14 3.90
CA LYS A 68 4.57 6.57 2.54
C LYS A 68 4.16 5.10 2.52
N TYR A 69 4.51 4.34 3.54
CA TYR A 69 4.07 2.95 3.69
C TYR A 69 2.55 2.88 3.89
N ILE A 70 1.99 3.76 4.72
CA ILE A 70 0.54 3.87 4.90
C ILE A 70 -0.14 4.32 3.61
N THR A 71 0.47 5.20 2.81
CA THR A 71 -0.02 5.48 1.45
C THR A 71 -0.09 4.21 0.61
N CYS A 72 0.95 3.36 0.60
CA CYS A 72 0.91 2.08 -0.13
C CYS A 72 -0.20 1.15 0.36
N ILE A 73 -0.43 1.07 1.68
CA ILE A 73 -1.55 0.30 2.27
C ILE A 73 -2.91 0.86 1.80
N SER A 74 -3.06 2.18 1.77
CA SER A 74 -4.26 2.85 1.24
C SER A 74 -4.52 2.51 -0.24
N GLN A 75 -3.46 2.43 -1.04
CA GLN A 75 -3.56 2.05 -2.46
C GLN A 75 -4.00 0.59 -2.63
N VAL A 76 -3.38 -0.37 -1.91
CA VAL A 76 -3.79 -1.79 -2.02
C VAL A 76 -5.23 -2.00 -1.53
N LEU A 77 -5.67 -1.30 -0.48
CA LEU A 77 -7.05 -1.36 -0.02
C LEU A 77 -8.03 -0.79 -1.07
N THR A 78 -7.64 0.30 -1.74
CA THR A 78 -8.43 0.91 -2.82
C THR A 78 -8.62 -0.05 -3.99
N LEU A 79 -7.55 -0.74 -4.41
CA LEU A 79 -7.67 -1.77 -5.44
C LEU A 79 -8.56 -2.94 -4.99
N GLY A 80 -8.42 -3.38 -3.73
CA GLY A 80 -9.28 -4.42 -3.16
C GLY A 80 -10.76 -4.05 -3.18
N ILE A 81 -11.10 -2.80 -2.89
CA ILE A 81 -12.47 -2.27 -2.98
C ILE A 81 -12.97 -2.26 -4.42
N ASP A 82 -12.17 -1.74 -5.36
CA ASP A 82 -12.54 -1.67 -6.78
C ASP A 82 -12.78 -3.06 -7.40
N HIS A 83 -11.96 -4.04 -7.00
CA HIS A 83 -12.07 -5.43 -7.45
C HIS A 83 -13.06 -6.27 -6.65
N LYS A 84 -13.71 -5.71 -5.62
CA LYS A 84 -14.68 -6.39 -4.74
C LYS A 84 -14.09 -7.56 -3.94
N TYR A 85 -12.85 -7.41 -3.49
CA TYR A 85 -12.13 -8.37 -2.64
C TYR A 85 -12.31 -8.10 -1.13
N THR A 86 -13.35 -7.34 -0.77
CA THR A 86 -13.58 -6.86 0.60
C THR A 86 -14.06 -7.93 1.57
N ASP A 87 -14.37 -9.14 1.10
CA ASP A 87 -14.75 -10.28 1.96
C ASP A 87 -13.53 -10.90 2.67
N LEU A 88 -12.31 -10.48 2.30
CA LEU A 88 -11.07 -10.90 2.94
C LEU A 88 -10.99 -10.36 4.39
N ILE A 89 -11.02 -11.25 5.37
CA ILE A 89 -11.09 -10.88 6.78
C ILE A 89 -9.71 -10.51 7.34
N ALA A 90 -8.73 -11.35 7.05
CA ALA A 90 -7.38 -11.24 7.57
C ALA A 90 -6.36 -11.59 6.50
N VAL A 91 -5.19 -10.96 6.61
CA VAL A 91 -4.04 -11.17 5.73
C VAL A 91 -2.84 -11.53 6.59
N SER A 92 -2.04 -12.48 6.12
CA SER A 92 -0.81 -12.84 6.80
C SER A 92 0.16 -11.65 6.80
N MET A 93 0.79 -11.43 7.95
CA MET A 93 1.90 -10.48 8.07
C MET A 93 3.05 -11.25 8.68
N ALA A 94 3.92 -11.77 7.82
CA ALA A 94 5.00 -12.66 8.18
C ALA A 94 6.34 -12.03 7.81
N PRO A 95 7.42 -12.28 8.57
CA PRO A 95 8.76 -11.87 8.14
C PRO A 95 9.13 -12.57 6.82
N ASN A 96 9.89 -11.88 5.98
CA ASN A 96 10.64 -12.51 4.89
C ASN A 96 12.13 -12.26 5.08
N ASP A 97 12.94 -13.13 4.47
CA ASP A 97 14.41 -13.11 4.60
C ASP A 97 15.11 -12.38 3.44
N TYR A 98 14.35 -11.77 2.53
CA TYR A 98 14.89 -11.03 1.39
C TYR A 98 15.46 -9.68 1.83
N CYS A 99 16.44 -9.16 1.09
CA CYS A 99 16.91 -7.80 1.36
C CYS A 99 15.84 -6.79 0.95
N LEU A 100 15.88 -5.59 1.54
CA LEU A 100 14.84 -4.58 1.35
C LEU A 100 14.59 -4.24 -0.14
N SER A 101 15.64 -4.20 -0.96
CA SER A 101 15.52 -3.93 -2.40
C SER A 101 14.83 -5.06 -3.16
N ASP A 102 15.09 -6.32 -2.80
CA ASP A 102 14.41 -7.47 -3.40
C ASP A 102 12.90 -7.44 -3.08
N GLN A 103 12.54 -7.07 -1.86
CA GLN A 103 11.12 -6.94 -1.45
C GLN A 103 10.38 -5.89 -2.29
N PHE A 104 11.00 -4.73 -2.57
CA PHE A 104 10.41 -3.73 -3.46
C PHE A 104 10.27 -4.25 -4.90
N LEU A 105 11.28 -4.96 -5.42
CA LEU A 105 11.21 -5.53 -6.77
C LEU A 105 10.13 -6.60 -6.89
N ASN A 106 9.97 -7.46 -5.88
CA ASN A 106 8.90 -8.45 -5.84
C ASN A 106 7.53 -7.77 -5.82
N LEU A 107 7.34 -6.72 -5.01
CA LEU A 107 6.09 -5.96 -5.00
C LEU A 107 5.76 -5.32 -6.35
N TYR A 108 6.75 -4.86 -7.10
CA TYR A 108 6.51 -4.41 -8.48
C TYR A 108 6.02 -5.55 -9.37
N ILE A 109 6.55 -6.76 -9.22
CA ILE A 109 6.06 -7.95 -9.94
C ILE A 109 4.62 -8.24 -9.52
N ASP A 110 4.32 -8.31 -8.24
CA ASP A 110 2.98 -8.61 -7.72
C ASP A 110 1.94 -7.59 -8.18
N ILE A 111 2.29 -6.29 -8.19
CA ILE A 111 1.43 -5.24 -8.74
C ILE A 111 1.14 -5.52 -10.22
N ASN A 112 2.17 -5.79 -11.02
CA ASN A 112 2.00 -6.02 -12.45
C ASN A 112 1.25 -7.33 -12.76
N ASP A 113 1.44 -8.38 -11.96
CA ASP A 113 0.70 -9.62 -12.06
C ASP A 113 -0.78 -9.42 -11.73
N LEU A 114 -1.12 -8.64 -10.70
CA LEU A 114 -2.51 -8.28 -10.41
C LEU A 114 -3.13 -7.44 -11.53
N ILE A 115 -2.37 -6.52 -12.14
CA ILE A 115 -2.83 -5.70 -13.27
C ILE A 115 -3.13 -6.58 -14.49
N ALA A 116 -2.23 -7.51 -14.81
CA ALA A 116 -2.33 -8.39 -15.98
C ALA A 116 -3.39 -9.49 -15.79
N PHE A 117 -3.47 -10.05 -14.58
CA PHE A 117 -4.31 -11.19 -14.23
C PHE A 117 -5.10 -10.93 -12.93
N PRO A 118 -6.11 -10.05 -12.95
CA PRO A 118 -6.85 -9.72 -11.74
C PRO A 118 -7.51 -10.94 -11.11
N SER A 119 -7.06 -11.32 -9.91
CA SER A 119 -7.63 -12.38 -9.10
C SER A 119 -7.49 -12.07 -7.61
N ILE A 120 -8.30 -12.74 -6.78
CA ILE A 120 -8.17 -12.63 -5.33
C ILE A 120 -6.83 -13.18 -4.84
N ASP A 121 -6.28 -14.19 -5.50
CA ASP A 121 -5.00 -14.82 -5.12
C ASP A 121 -3.84 -13.86 -5.36
N HIS A 122 -3.76 -13.22 -6.54
CA HIS A 122 -2.72 -12.21 -6.80
C HIS A 122 -2.88 -10.99 -5.88
N TYR A 123 -4.12 -10.61 -5.55
CA TYR A 123 -4.38 -9.56 -4.58
C TYR A 123 -3.88 -9.93 -3.18
N LEU A 124 -4.14 -11.17 -2.75
CA LEU A 124 -3.71 -11.67 -1.45
C LEU A 124 -2.18 -11.70 -1.38
N THR A 125 -1.50 -12.25 -2.38
CA THR A 125 -0.02 -12.27 -2.46
C THR A 125 0.54 -10.86 -2.34
N LEU A 126 0.06 -9.92 -3.16
CA LEU A 126 0.48 -8.51 -3.09
C LEU A 126 0.29 -7.90 -1.69
N PHE A 127 -0.84 -8.19 -1.03
CA PHE A 127 -1.12 -7.64 0.29
C PHE A 127 -0.25 -8.30 1.37
N GLU A 128 -0.03 -9.61 1.31
CA GLU A 128 0.86 -10.33 2.23
C GLU A 128 2.31 -9.82 2.11
N ASP A 129 2.82 -9.68 0.90
CA ASP A 129 4.18 -9.17 0.66
C ASP A 129 4.32 -7.70 1.07
N LEU A 130 3.27 -6.89 0.88
CA LEU A 130 3.27 -5.50 1.33
C LEU A 130 3.30 -5.40 2.86
N LEU A 131 2.52 -6.25 3.56
CA LEU A 131 2.55 -6.31 5.02
C LEU A 131 3.91 -6.84 5.54
N SER A 132 4.51 -7.79 4.83
CA SER A 132 5.84 -8.32 5.12
C SER A 132 6.92 -7.23 4.97
N LEU A 133 6.80 -6.36 3.96
CA LEU A 133 7.65 -5.16 3.83
C LEU A 133 7.52 -4.24 5.06
N GLY A 134 6.29 -4.05 5.58
CA GLY A 134 6.06 -3.29 6.79
C GLY A 134 6.85 -3.78 8.00
N LEU A 135 6.91 -5.11 8.18
CA LEU A 135 7.73 -5.73 9.23
C LEU A 135 9.22 -5.45 9.03
N THR A 136 9.72 -5.58 7.80
CA THR A 136 11.13 -5.26 7.46
C THR A 136 11.47 -3.80 7.76
N LEU A 137 10.53 -2.89 7.54
CA LEU A 137 10.67 -1.46 7.85
C LEU A 137 10.52 -1.14 9.34
N GLY A 138 10.18 -2.12 10.18
CA GLY A 138 10.05 -1.99 11.62
C GLY A 138 8.67 -1.51 12.09
N PHE A 139 7.63 -1.70 11.28
CA PHE A 139 6.25 -1.32 11.61
C PHE A 139 5.44 -2.52 12.10
N SER A 140 4.67 -2.31 13.18
CA SER A 140 3.77 -3.33 13.72
C SER A 140 2.36 -3.22 13.16
N GLU A 141 1.59 -4.31 13.27
CA GLU A 141 0.14 -4.32 12.99
C GLU A 141 -0.59 -3.21 13.77
N SER A 142 -0.23 -3.01 15.04
CA SER A 142 -0.85 -1.99 15.88
C SER A 142 -0.57 -0.56 15.38
N GLN A 143 0.64 -0.27 14.89
CA GLN A 143 0.95 1.04 14.30
C GLN A 143 0.09 1.29 13.06
N ILE A 144 -0.04 0.29 12.19
CA ILE A 144 -0.84 0.37 10.97
C ILE A 144 -2.32 0.61 11.33
N GLN A 145 -2.90 -0.22 12.20
CA GLN A 145 -4.30 -0.08 12.62
C GLN A 145 -4.59 1.27 13.27
N ASN A 146 -3.71 1.73 14.17
CA ASN A 146 -3.87 3.00 14.86
C ASN A 146 -3.87 4.20 13.90
N GLN A 147 -3.05 4.14 12.84
CA GLN A 147 -3.03 5.21 11.85
C GLN A 147 -4.36 5.30 11.09
N PHE A 148 -4.94 4.17 10.67
CA PHE A 148 -6.26 4.16 10.02
C PHE A 148 -7.39 4.58 10.96
N ILE A 149 -7.31 4.28 12.25
CA ILE A 149 -8.27 4.79 13.24
C ILE A 149 -8.18 6.32 13.33
N LYS A 150 -6.97 6.88 13.40
CA LYS A 150 -6.76 8.32 13.41
C LYS A 150 -7.29 9.00 12.14
N ASP A 151 -7.09 8.39 10.98
CA ASP A 151 -7.59 8.92 9.71
C ASP A 151 -9.12 8.88 9.64
N LEU A 152 -9.74 7.86 10.22
CA LEU A 152 -11.20 7.81 10.39
C LEU A 152 -11.73 8.98 11.22
N ASP A 153 -11.08 9.29 12.35
CA ASP A 153 -11.50 10.39 13.21
C ASP A 153 -11.41 11.74 12.48
N ASN A 154 -10.35 11.94 11.68
CA ASN A 154 -10.20 13.14 10.86
C ASN A 154 -11.29 13.28 9.78
N LEU A 155 -11.75 12.16 9.20
CA LEU A 155 -12.83 12.16 8.21
C LEU A 155 -14.22 12.41 8.80
N VAL A 156 -14.43 12.17 10.10
CA VAL A 156 -15.73 12.40 10.77
C VAL A 156 -15.90 13.88 11.19
N ILE A 157 -14.80 14.64 11.25
CA ILE A 157 -14.79 16.05 11.65
C ILE A 157 -15.03 16.99 10.44
N LEU A 158 -14.91 16.48 9.22
CA LEU A 158 -15.17 17.18 7.95
C LEU A 158 -16.63 17.04 7.51
#